data_AF-A0A833T2R5-F1
#
_entry.id   AF-A0A833T2R5-F1
#
_cell.length_a   1.000
_cell.length_b   1.000
_cell.length_c   1.000
_cell.angle_alpha   90.00
_cell.angle_beta   90.00
_cell.angle_gamma   90.00
#
_symmetry.space_group_name_H-M   'P 1'
#
loop_
_entity.id
_entity.type
_entity.pdbx_description
1 polymer ?
#
loop_
_entity_poly.entity_id
_entity_poly.type
_entity_poly.pdbx_seq_one_letter_code
_entity_poly.pdbx_strand_id
1 'polypeptide(L)'
;MLDEIFLLLVAAVCARLVQNHRLSRRAAHENMVRVLGLMTADGQRFFDAIHSSRNSFLFRDHFRMDVAAFDALFELCQPFIVDTVRNQREVLAVALHWIGTASTCRMQEVLFDLTFSTIHKVRIRSIRAILRAINSSMEIPKQVPSFFLLKHPYCIITRPWGQLMERTFKWL
;
A
#
# COMPACT_ATOMS: atom_id res chain seq x y z
N MET A 1 43.49 -18.06 1.44
CA MET A 1 43.69 -17.01 2.47
C MET A 1 43.29 -15.62 1.95
N LEU A 2 43.67 -15.23 0.73
CA LEU A 2 43.24 -13.94 0.13
C LEU A 2 41.73 -13.86 -0.14
N ASP A 3 41.08 -14.97 -0.50
CA ASP A 3 39.64 -14.98 -0.82
C ASP A 3 38.74 -14.72 0.38
N GLU A 4 39.10 -15.23 1.57
CA GLU A 4 38.33 -14.99 2.80
C GLU A 4 38.45 -13.55 3.30
N ILE A 5 39.66 -12.96 3.20
CA ILE A 5 39.90 -11.56 3.54
C ILE A 5 39.16 -10.64 2.57
N PHE A 6 39.14 -10.98 1.27
CA PHE A 6 38.38 -10.25 0.27
C PHE A 6 36.87 -10.32 0.51
N LEU A 7 36.34 -11.52 0.82
CA LEU A 7 34.93 -11.70 1.18
C LEU A 7 34.55 -10.92 2.45
N LEU A 8 35.40 -10.91 3.47
CA LEU A 8 35.20 -10.12 4.69
C LEU A 8 35.18 -8.61 4.41
N LEU A 9 36.07 -8.11 3.55
CA LEU A 9 36.10 -6.71 3.14
C LEU A 9 34.85 -6.33 2.36
N VAL A 10 34.42 -7.16 1.40
CA VAL A 10 33.18 -6.95 0.64
C VAL A 10 31.97 -6.95 1.58
N ALA A 11 31.88 -7.91 2.50
CA ALA A 11 30.80 -7.97 3.49
C ALA A 11 30.79 -6.73 4.41
N ALA A 12 31.95 -6.27 4.87
CA ALA A 12 32.06 -5.08 5.73
C ALA A 12 31.67 -3.79 4.99
N VAL A 13 32.09 -3.63 3.72
CA VAL A 13 31.69 -2.51 2.88
C VAL A 13 30.19 -2.54 2.60
N CYS A 14 29.64 -3.69 2.21
CA CYS A 14 28.20 -3.87 2.00
C CYS A 14 27.40 -3.58 3.29
N ALA A 15 27.85 -4.05 4.44
CA ALA A 15 27.21 -3.79 5.73
C ALA A 15 27.19 -2.29 6.05
N ARG A 16 28.31 -1.57 5.86
CA ARG A 16 28.37 -0.11 6.04
C ARG A 16 27.47 0.63 5.07
N LEU A 17 27.43 0.21 3.81
CA LEU A 17 26.57 0.81 2.79
C LEU A 17 25.08 0.65 3.14
N VAL A 18 24.69 -0.55 3.59
CA VAL A 18 23.33 -0.83 4.08
C VAL A 18 23.02 0.01 5.33
N GLN A 19 23.96 0.14 6.27
CA GLN A 19 23.77 0.91 7.49
C GLN A 19 23.61 2.42 7.18
N ASN A 20 24.47 2.97 6.33
CA ASN A 20 24.38 4.37 5.90
C ASN A 20 23.06 4.64 5.15
N HIS A 21 22.64 3.73 4.27
CA HIS A 21 21.37 3.86 3.58
C HIS A 21 20.18 3.80 4.56
N ARG A 22 20.22 2.93 5.58
CA ARG A 22 19.20 2.89 6.63
C ARG A 22 19.15 4.17 7.45
N LEU A 23 20.29 4.71 7.86
CA LEU A 23 20.38 5.98 8.61
C LEU A 23 19.84 7.14 7.78
N SER A 24 20.21 7.23 6.50
CA SER A 24 19.71 8.25 5.58
C SER A 24 18.20 8.18 5.39
N ARG A 25 17.64 6.97 5.19
CA ARG A 25 16.19 6.78 5.08
C ARG A 25 15.47 7.13 6.37
N ARG A 26 16.01 6.76 7.53
CA ARG A 26 15.41 7.07 8.83
C ARG A 26 15.34 8.58 9.06
N ALA A 27 16.41 9.31 8.76
CA ALA A 27 16.40 10.78 8.83
C ALA A 27 15.40 11.41 7.85
N ALA A 28 15.28 10.87 6.63
CA ALA A 28 14.29 11.32 5.65
C ALA A 28 12.85 11.04 6.11
N HIS A 29 12.62 9.87 6.72
CA HIS A 29 11.35 9.48 7.31
C HIS A 29 10.97 10.42 8.46
N GLU A 30 11.86 10.61 9.44
CA GLU A 30 11.65 11.50 10.58
C GLU A 30 11.36 12.93 10.12
N ASN A 31 12.10 13.43 9.12
CA ASN A 31 11.83 14.75 8.55
C ASN A 31 10.44 14.84 7.90
N MET A 32 10.04 13.82 7.12
CA MET A 32 8.73 13.81 6.47
C MET A 32 7.58 13.68 7.44
N VAL A 33 7.70 12.81 8.43
CA VAL A 33 6.72 12.64 9.50
C VAL A 33 6.54 13.96 10.27
N ARG A 34 7.65 14.66 10.57
CA ARG A 34 7.63 15.99 11.19
C ARG A 34 6.96 17.04 10.30
N VAL A 35 7.24 17.05 9.00
CA VAL A 35 6.57 17.95 8.03
C VAL A 35 5.06 17.69 7.99
N LEU A 36 4.64 16.44 8.18
CA LEU A 36 3.23 16.05 8.25
C LEU A 36 2.58 16.33 9.62
N GLY A 37 3.30 16.97 10.55
CA GLY A 37 2.79 17.33 11.87
C GLY A 37 2.58 16.15 12.81
N LEU A 38 3.18 14.99 12.50
CA LEU A 38 3.09 13.79 13.32
C LEU A 38 4.24 13.80 14.33
N MET A 39 3.91 13.72 15.62
CA MET A 39 4.87 13.44 16.68
C MET A 39 5.01 11.93 16.79
N THR A 40 5.92 11.33 16.03
CA THR A 40 6.28 9.92 16.23
C THR A 40 7.19 9.79 17.45
N ALA A 41 6.90 8.83 18.32
CA ALA A 41 7.93 8.32 19.23
C ALA A 41 9.09 7.72 18.42
N ASP A 42 10.30 7.66 18.99
CA ASP A 42 11.47 7.09 18.31
C ASP A 42 11.17 5.68 17.76
N GLY A 43 11.22 5.54 16.44
CA GLY A 43 10.97 4.26 15.76
C GLY A 43 9.49 3.90 15.56
N GLN A 44 8.55 4.79 15.88
CA GLN A 44 7.14 4.61 15.52
C GLN A 44 6.95 4.72 14.01
N ARG A 45 6.26 3.75 13.41
CA ARG A 45 6.00 3.74 11.97
C ARG A 45 4.96 4.76 11.58
N PHE A 46 5.10 5.29 10.36
CA PHE A 46 4.18 6.28 9.79
C PHE A 46 2.70 5.85 9.86
N PHE A 47 2.39 4.61 9.47
CA PHE A 47 1.02 4.12 9.50
C PHE A 47 0.46 4.14 10.93
N ASP A 48 1.22 3.62 11.90
CA ASP A 48 0.79 3.58 13.30
C ASP A 48 0.61 5.00 13.87
N ALA A 49 1.46 5.94 13.47
CA ALA A 49 1.38 7.35 13.86
C ALA A 49 0.14 8.05 13.28
N ILE A 50 -0.20 7.80 12.02
CA ILE A 50 -1.40 8.37 11.40
C ILE A 50 -2.67 7.69 11.92
N HIS A 51 -2.66 6.36 12.10
CA HIS A 51 -3.81 5.60 12.60
C HIS A 51 -4.16 5.98 14.04
N SER A 52 -3.15 6.19 14.90
CA SER A 52 -3.35 6.65 16.29
C SER A 52 -3.53 8.16 16.46
N SER A 53 -3.44 8.94 15.37
CA SER A 53 -3.55 10.38 15.44
C SER A 53 -4.96 10.82 15.86
N ARG A 54 -5.02 11.80 16.77
CA ARG A 54 -6.30 12.44 17.15
C ARG A 54 -6.88 13.30 16.03
N ASN A 55 -6.08 13.67 15.03
CA ASN A 55 -6.54 14.44 13.89
C ASN A 55 -7.08 13.49 12.81
N SER A 56 -8.41 13.33 12.79
CA SER A 56 -9.11 12.48 11.83
C SER A 56 -8.92 12.91 10.37
N PHE A 57 -8.62 14.18 10.12
CA PHE A 57 -8.34 14.67 8.76
C PHE A 57 -7.01 14.15 8.22
N LEU A 58 -5.99 13.95 9.06
CA LEU A 58 -4.70 13.43 8.60
C LEU A 58 -4.83 12.03 7.99
N PHE A 59 -5.61 11.15 8.62
CA PHE A 59 -5.86 9.82 8.06
C PHE A 59 -6.60 9.92 6.73
N ARG A 60 -7.64 10.76 6.68
CA ARG A 60 -8.47 10.96 5.48
C ARG A 60 -7.70 11.58 4.32
N ASP A 61 -6.77 12.49 4.56
CA ASP A 61 -5.99 13.12 3.50
C ASP A 61 -5.02 12.14 2.83
N HIS A 62 -4.49 11.18 3.59
CA HIS A 62 -3.57 10.17 3.09
C HIS A 62 -4.27 8.96 2.47
N PHE A 63 -5.40 8.53 3.02
CA PHE A 63 -6.06 7.28 2.63
C PHE A 63 -7.45 7.45 2.00
N ARG A 64 -7.97 8.68 1.92
CA ARG A 64 -9.31 9.05 1.38
C ARG A 64 -10.50 8.40 2.08
N MET A 65 -10.30 7.83 3.26
CA MET A 65 -11.33 7.25 4.12
C MET A 65 -11.04 7.60 5.58
N ASP A 66 -11.99 7.39 6.47
CA ASP A 66 -11.73 7.49 7.91
C ASP A 66 -11.10 6.20 8.47
N VAL A 67 -10.64 6.27 9.72
CA VAL A 67 -10.01 5.14 10.40
C VAL A 67 -10.99 3.96 10.53
N ALA A 68 -12.26 4.24 10.82
CA ALA A 68 -13.29 3.21 10.99
C ALA A 68 -13.58 2.46 9.68
N ALA A 69 -13.71 3.16 8.55
CA ALA A 69 -13.89 2.53 7.24
C ALA A 69 -12.63 1.77 6.81
N PHE A 70 -11.44 2.28 7.15
CA PHE A 70 -10.21 1.53 6.91
C PHE A 70 -10.19 0.23 7.71
N ASP A 71 -10.51 0.26 8.99
CA ASP A 71 -10.52 -0.93 9.84
C ASP A 71 -11.56 -1.94 9.32
N ALA A 72 -12.76 -1.48 8.93
CA ALA A 72 -13.77 -2.34 8.32
C ALA A 72 -13.31 -2.95 6.99
N LEU A 73 -12.66 -2.16 6.12
CA LEU A 73 -12.08 -2.65 4.87
C LEU A 73 -10.97 -3.68 5.14
N PHE A 74 -10.16 -3.44 6.16
CA PHE A 74 -9.10 -4.36 6.55
C PHE A 74 -9.67 -5.72 6.97
N GLU A 75 -10.69 -5.76 7.81
CA GLU A 75 -11.35 -7.01 8.22
C GLU A 75 -11.90 -7.78 7.01
N LEU A 76 -12.51 -7.08 6.04
CA LEU A 76 -12.97 -7.70 4.79
C LEU A 76 -11.81 -8.23 3.92
N CYS A 77 -10.67 -7.54 3.91
CA CYS A 77 -9.51 -7.92 3.11
C CYS A 77 -8.64 -8.98 3.79
N GLN A 78 -8.72 -9.13 5.11
CA GLN A 78 -7.84 -9.98 5.92
C GLN A 78 -7.72 -11.41 5.36
N PRO A 79 -8.80 -12.10 4.95
CA PRO A 79 -8.71 -13.47 4.41
C PRO A 79 -7.91 -13.58 3.12
N PHE A 80 -7.73 -12.45 2.40
CA PHE A 80 -7.08 -12.40 1.10
C PHE A 80 -5.65 -11.86 1.16
N ILE A 81 -5.21 -11.36 2.32
CA ILE A 81 -3.83 -10.89 2.54
C ILE A 81 -2.97 -12.09 2.92
N VAL A 82 -2.33 -12.69 1.92
CA VAL A 82 -1.45 -13.87 2.08
C VAL A 82 -0.05 -13.49 2.59
N ASP A 83 0.18 -12.23 2.97
CA ASP A 83 1.53 -11.73 3.24
C ASP A 83 2.01 -12.03 4.66
N THR A 84 3.29 -12.42 4.77
CA THR A 84 4.02 -12.65 6.03
C THR A 84 4.64 -11.36 6.60
N VAL A 85 4.25 -10.21 6.05
CA VAL A 85 4.74 -8.90 6.49
C VAL A 85 4.27 -8.65 7.93
N ARG A 86 5.17 -8.12 8.77
CA ARG A 86 4.94 -7.90 10.21
C ARG A 86 3.67 -7.12 10.53
N ASN A 87 3.18 -6.27 9.63
CA ASN A 87 1.93 -5.53 9.80
C ASN A 87 1.08 -5.61 8.52
N GLN A 88 0.03 -6.43 8.53
CA GLN A 88 -0.88 -6.60 7.40
C GLN A 88 -1.72 -5.35 7.12
N ARG A 89 -1.96 -4.49 8.13
CA ARG A 89 -2.67 -3.21 7.92
C ARG A 89 -1.82 -2.26 7.08
N GLU A 90 -0.51 -2.24 7.33
CA GLU A 90 0.43 -1.42 6.56
C GLU A 90 0.46 -1.83 5.08
N VAL A 91 0.32 -3.13 4.79
CA VAL A 91 0.19 -3.64 3.42
C VAL A 91 -0.98 -2.99 2.70
N LEU A 92 -2.16 -2.98 3.32
CA LEU A 92 -3.34 -2.32 2.77
C LEU A 92 -3.16 -0.81 2.65
N ALA A 93 -2.57 -0.18 3.67
CA ALA A 93 -2.31 1.25 3.72
C ALA A 93 -1.41 1.73 2.58
N VAL A 94 -0.38 0.97 2.19
CA VAL A 94 0.50 1.32 1.06
C VAL A 94 -0.28 1.46 -0.25
N ALA A 95 -1.25 0.57 -0.53
CA ALA A 95 -2.08 0.70 -1.72
C ALA A 95 -3.04 1.88 -1.63
N LEU A 96 -3.71 2.06 -0.50
CA LEU A 96 -4.66 3.15 -0.31
C LEU A 96 -3.97 4.52 -0.33
N HIS A 97 -2.77 4.63 0.23
CA HIS A 97 -1.95 5.83 0.13
C HIS A 97 -1.63 6.16 -1.32
N TRP A 98 -1.26 5.15 -2.11
CA TRP A 98 -0.99 5.34 -3.53
C TRP A 98 -2.24 5.79 -4.29
N ILE A 99 -3.39 5.15 -4.07
CA ILE A 99 -4.66 5.51 -4.69
C ILE A 99 -5.10 6.92 -4.26
N GLY A 100 -4.92 7.27 -2.99
CA GLY A 100 -5.40 8.52 -2.42
C GLY A 100 -4.57 9.76 -2.78
N THR A 101 -3.27 9.58 -2.97
CA THR A 101 -2.31 10.69 -3.15
C THR A 101 -1.51 10.62 -4.45
N ALA A 102 -1.68 9.57 -5.26
CA ALA A 102 -0.84 9.26 -6.41
C ALA A 102 0.67 9.20 -6.06
N SER A 103 1.02 8.87 -4.80
CA SER A 103 2.39 8.90 -4.32
C SER A 103 3.33 8.00 -5.15
N THR A 104 4.53 8.49 -5.42
CA THR A 104 5.58 7.70 -6.07
C THR A 104 6.06 6.57 -5.15
N CYS A 105 6.64 5.51 -5.72
CA CYS A 105 7.23 4.44 -4.91
C CYS A 105 8.35 4.95 -4.01
N ARG A 106 9.15 5.90 -4.50
CA ARG A 106 10.26 6.50 -3.73
C ARG A 106 9.77 7.25 -2.49
N MET A 107 8.66 7.97 -2.61
CA MET A 107 8.00 8.63 -1.47
C MET A 107 7.52 7.60 -0.45
N GLN A 108 6.90 6.52 -0.91
CA GLN A 108 6.43 5.45 -0.04
C GLN A 108 7.56 4.64 0.62
N GLU A 109 8.73 4.52 -0.02
CA GLU A 109 9.91 3.90 0.59
C GLU A 109 10.32 4.64 1.86
N VAL A 110 10.24 5.97 1.81
CA VAL A 110 10.56 6.82 2.96
C VAL A 110 9.43 6.76 3.98
N LEU A 111 8.16 6.91 3.57
CA LEU A 111 7.02 6.90 4.50
C LEU A 111 6.86 5.58 5.24
N PHE A 112 6.87 4.46 4.54
CA PHE A 112 6.59 3.15 5.15
C PHE A 112 7.87 2.40 5.57
N ASP A 113 9.05 3.00 5.38
CA ASP A 113 10.37 2.38 5.60
C ASP A 113 10.53 1.01 4.89
N LEU A 114 9.88 0.87 3.74
CA LEU A 114 9.93 -0.33 2.90
C LEU A 114 10.95 -0.16 1.78
N THR A 115 11.44 -1.28 1.24
CA THR A 115 12.25 -1.24 0.01
C THR A 115 11.36 -1.06 -1.22
N PHE A 116 11.90 -0.44 -2.28
CA PHE A 116 11.21 -0.18 -3.54
C PHE A 116 10.50 -1.42 -4.10
N SER A 117 11.23 -2.54 -4.14
CA SER A 117 10.72 -3.82 -4.63
C SER A 117 9.59 -4.38 -3.76
N THR A 118 9.65 -4.14 -2.44
CA THR A 118 8.58 -4.52 -1.51
C THR A 118 7.34 -3.69 -1.75
N ILE A 119 7.46 -2.37 -1.95
CA ILE A 119 6.32 -1.49 -2.21
C ILE A 119 5.58 -1.89 -3.48
N HIS A 120 6.29 -2.16 -4.57
CA HIS A 120 5.64 -2.64 -5.80
C HIS A 120 4.84 -3.92 -5.58
N LYS A 121 5.43 -4.90 -4.88
CA LYS A 121 4.76 -6.17 -4.57
C LYS A 121 3.54 -5.96 -3.67
N VAL A 122 3.70 -5.16 -2.61
CA VAL A 122 2.64 -4.85 -1.64
C VAL A 122 1.47 -4.14 -2.33
N ARG A 123 1.72 -3.11 -3.16
CA ARG A 123 0.65 -2.40 -3.89
C ARG A 123 -0.25 -3.36 -4.66
N ILE A 124 0.35 -4.22 -5.48
CA ILE A 124 -0.37 -5.18 -6.32
C ILE A 124 -1.17 -6.17 -5.45
N ARG A 125 -0.54 -6.71 -4.41
CA ARG A 125 -1.18 -7.66 -3.49
C ARG A 125 -2.37 -7.06 -2.76
N SER A 126 -2.21 -5.85 -2.24
CA SER A 126 -3.26 -5.14 -1.51
C SER A 126 -4.44 -4.79 -2.41
N ILE A 127 -4.18 -4.32 -3.63
CA ILE A 127 -5.25 -4.07 -4.61
C ILE A 127 -6.00 -5.35 -4.91
N ARG A 128 -5.27 -6.46 -5.14
CA ARG A 128 -5.90 -7.76 -5.36
C ARG A 128 -6.74 -8.22 -4.16
N ALA A 129 -6.29 -7.97 -2.94
CA ALA A 129 -7.05 -8.27 -1.73
C ALA A 129 -8.34 -7.44 -1.65
N ILE A 130 -8.25 -6.12 -1.89
CA ILE A 130 -9.41 -5.21 -1.95
C ILE A 130 -10.43 -5.71 -2.98
N LEU A 131 -9.97 -6.05 -4.18
CA LEU A 131 -10.86 -6.49 -5.25
C LEU A 131 -11.54 -7.82 -4.94
N ARG A 132 -10.82 -8.76 -4.34
CA ARG A 132 -11.39 -10.03 -3.88
C ARG A 132 -12.42 -9.81 -2.77
N ALA A 133 -12.12 -8.94 -1.81
CA ALA A 133 -13.02 -8.58 -0.73
C ALA A 133 -14.30 -7.91 -1.24
N ILE A 134 -14.18 -7.00 -2.21
CA ILE A 134 -15.34 -6.38 -2.86
C ILE A 134 -16.15 -7.43 -3.62
N ASN A 135 -15.49 -8.30 -4.38
CA ASN A 135 -16.17 -9.35 -5.14
C ASN A 135 -16.86 -10.40 -4.26
N SER A 136 -16.33 -10.68 -3.06
CA SER A 136 -16.99 -11.58 -2.10
C SER A 136 -18.11 -10.91 -1.32
N SER A 137 -18.05 -9.58 -1.14
CA SER A 137 -19.02 -8.84 -0.33
C SER A 137 -20.18 -8.27 -1.15
N MET A 138 -19.99 -8.06 -2.45
CA MET A 138 -21.03 -7.59 -3.37
C MET A 138 -21.43 -8.71 -4.32
N GLU A 139 -22.73 -8.97 -4.46
CA GLU A 139 -23.23 -9.68 -5.63
C GLU A 139 -22.96 -8.80 -6.85
N ILE A 140 -21.88 -9.07 -7.59
CA ILE A 140 -21.62 -8.35 -8.84
C ILE A 140 -22.82 -8.56 -9.76
N PRO A 141 -23.52 -7.48 -10.18
CA PRO A 141 -24.64 -7.61 -11.08
C PRO A 141 -24.17 -8.32 -12.35
N LYS A 142 -24.75 -9.49 -12.63
CA LYS A 142 -24.48 -10.24 -13.87
C LYS A 142 -24.93 -9.47 -15.10
N GLN A 143 -25.83 -8.50 -14.90
CA GLN A 143 -26.37 -7.61 -15.91
C GLN A 143 -25.94 -6.17 -15.62
N VAL A 144 -25.70 -5.43 -16.70
CA VAL A 144 -25.32 -4.02 -16.64
C VAL A 144 -26.52 -3.22 -16.13
N PRO A 145 -26.39 -2.43 -15.06
CA PRO A 145 -27.49 -1.61 -14.59
C PRO A 145 -27.98 -0.65 -15.69
N SER A 146 -29.29 -0.56 -15.86
CA SER A 146 -29.92 0.26 -16.92
C SER A 146 -29.53 1.74 -16.86
N PHE A 147 -29.29 2.29 -15.65
CA PHE A 147 -28.80 3.66 -15.48
C PHE A 147 -27.40 3.89 -16.08
N PHE A 148 -26.55 2.86 -16.11
CA PHE A 148 -25.19 2.96 -16.65
C PHE A 148 -25.23 3.03 -18.18
N LEU A 149 -26.09 2.21 -18.81
CA LEU A 149 -26.32 2.23 -20.26
C LEU A 149 -26.93 3.57 -20.71
N LEU A 150 -27.81 4.18 -19.90
CA LEU A 150 -28.35 5.50 -20.17
C LEU A 150 -27.27 6.60 -20.18
N LYS A 151 -26.28 6.50 -19.29
CA LYS A 151 -25.19 7.48 -19.17
C LYS A 151 -24.05 7.24 -20.16
N HIS A 152 -23.85 5.98 -20.57
CA HIS A 152 -22.79 5.55 -21.47
C HIS A 152 -23.35 4.69 -22.62
N PRO A 153 -24.15 5.26 -23.53
CA PRO A 153 -24.87 4.53 -24.56
C PRO A 153 -23.96 3.80 -25.56
N TYR A 154 -22.70 4.20 -25.69
CA TYR A 154 -21.71 3.59 -26.58
C TYR A 154 -20.84 2.51 -25.90
N CYS A 155 -21.08 2.21 -24.62
CA CYS A 155 -20.37 1.13 -23.95
C CYS A 155 -20.92 -0.22 -24.42
N ILE A 156 -20.39 -0.72 -25.54
CA ILE A 156 -20.75 -2.04 -26.06
C ILE A 156 -20.09 -3.11 -25.19
N ILE A 157 -20.87 -3.68 -24.28
CA ILE A 157 -20.40 -4.72 -23.37
C ILE A 157 -20.52 -6.06 -24.10
N THR A 158 -19.45 -6.45 -24.79
CA THR A 158 -19.38 -7.68 -25.60
C THR A 158 -19.20 -8.95 -24.76
N ARG A 159 -19.13 -8.83 -23.43
CA ARG A 159 -18.91 -9.93 -22.48
C ARG A 159 -19.69 -9.72 -21.18
N PRO A 160 -20.00 -10.78 -20.41
CA PRO A 160 -20.64 -10.63 -19.10
C PRO A 160 -19.86 -9.65 -18.22
N TRP A 161 -20.56 -8.74 -17.53
CA TRP A 161 -19.96 -7.66 -16.73
C TRP A 161 -18.90 -8.15 -15.73
N GLY A 162 -19.11 -9.34 -15.15
CA GLY A 162 -18.13 -10.00 -14.28
C GLY A 162 -16.80 -10.38 -14.97
N GLN A 163 -16.83 -10.76 -16.26
CA GLN A 163 -15.62 -11.06 -17.03
C GLN A 163 -14.87 -9.80 -17.48
N LEU A 164 -15.58 -8.68 -17.67
CA LEU A 164 -14.97 -7.41 -18.02
C LEU A 164 -14.12 -6.91 -16.85
N MET A 165 -14.69 -6.91 -15.64
CA MET A 165 -13.98 -6.60 -14.39
C MET A 165 -12.77 -7.52 -14.19
N GLU A 166 -12.94 -8.85 -14.27
CA GLU A 166 -11.83 -9.81 -14.12
C GLU A 166 -10.66 -9.57 -15.09
N ARG A 167 -10.92 -9.14 -16.33
CA ARG A 167 -9.86 -8.86 -17.30
C ARG A 167 -9.20 -7.51 -17.10
N THR A 168 -9.93 -6.48 -16.66
CA THR A 168 -9.31 -5.19 -16.29
C THR A 168 -8.32 -5.39 -15.13
N PHE A 169 -8.58 -6.36 -14.27
CA PHE A 169 -7.72 -6.71 -13.14
C PHE A 169 -6.67 -7.79 -13.42
N LYS A 170 -6.67 -8.46 -14.59
CA LYS A 170 -5.62 -9.42 -14.98
C LYS A 170 -4.29 -8.75 -15.36
N TRP A 171 -4.28 -7.44 -15.57
CA TRP A 171 -3.09 -6.65 -15.91
C TRP A 171 -2.64 -5.72 -14.77
N LEU A 172 -3.18 -5.89 -13.56
CA LEU A 172 -2.75 -5.25 -12.31
C LEU A 172 -2.14 -6.29 -11.34
#